data_AF-B4R253-F1
#
_entry.id   AF-B4R253-F1
#
_cell.length_a   1.000
_cell.length_b   1.000
_cell.length_c   1.000
_cell.angle_alpha   90.00
_cell.angle_beta   90.00
_cell.angle_gamma   90.00
#
_symmetry.space_group_name_H-M   'P 1'
#
loop_
_entity.id
_entity.type
_entity.pdbx_description
1 polymer ?
#
loop_
_entity_poly.entity_id
_entity_poly.type
_entity_poly.pdbx_seq_one_letter_code
_entity_poly.pdbx_strand_id
1 'polypeptide(L)'
;MSVWSDCNAKQAEFGIAKCNFDQETKPHRLNLDVGDAVIILKETTHWYYGYRQKAKETRGIFPKSYIHLCEYNNVNGEYCIQRTDIVEEITKVLLEWGSIAKDYFLTTNPSFPKIRRKMNELNNNRAALISGNLPLDEVRKVKLLATNQIDTGNKLLGLDMVVRDESGDILDTNAICTTELYEQHMHAVQRIDKANRLSSERGTTRTPNKYSHNILLHVNAFVCKFQEDSDLLFTLFDGETHKPISENYVVKWSRTGIARDIDQIDNNRVLFTDLSKSDLAIAKMYLVCYAIRIGSMEFKDSAESKRTSMSIANSMLNASSRKASQLSVSSSGSSSSNGEYIIRRPFGVACKDLTPFINKSDDFRGNIDLPFIMCEKETLDGTLRKLIANKDIGKIDSKMAVTIEVLRGDIKQIKEEFPRLMHTNVPVARKMGFPEVILPGDVRNDLYLTICSGEFARIAKTSEKNVECRCVWPMSRDTLCPVC
;
A
#
# COMPACT_ATOMS: atom_id res chain seq x y z
N MET A 1 6.57 62.69 15.71
CA MET A 1 5.38 61.86 16.03
C MET A 1 5.04 61.05 14.80
N SER A 2 4.94 59.72 14.92
CA SER A 2 4.38 58.89 13.85
C SER A 2 2.89 59.23 13.71
N VAL A 3 2.47 59.55 12.49
CA VAL A 3 1.05 59.82 12.17
C VAL A 3 0.32 58.49 12.07
N TRP A 4 -0.83 58.37 12.73
CA TRP A 4 -1.71 57.22 12.59
C TRP A 4 -2.49 57.35 11.29
N SER A 5 -2.39 56.34 10.43
CA SER A 5 -3.21 56.21 9.22
C SER A 5 -4.39 55.28 9.51
N ASP A 6 -5.56 55.62 8.99
CA ASP A 6 -6.67 54.66 8.97
C ASP A 6 -6.31 53.51 8.03
N CYS A 7 -6.52 52.27 8.48
CA CYS A 7 -6.40 51.11 7.60
C CYS A 7 -7.51 51.22 6.54
N ASN A 8 -7.12 51.23 5.27
CA ASN A 8 -7.96 51.33 4.05
C ASN A 8 -9.43 51.75 4.27
N ALA A 9 -9.82 52.94 3.79
CA ALA A 9 -11.10 53.65 4.03
C ALA A 9 -12.42 52.90 3.71
N LYS A 10 -12.39 51.62 3.31
CA LYS A 10 -13.57 50.79 3.02
C LYS A 10 -13.75 49.56 3.93
N GLN A 11 -12.75 49.11 4.68
CA GLN A 11 -12.87 47.92 5.56
C GLN A 11 -11.81 47.91 6.67
N ALA A 12 -12.22 47.58 7.90
CA ALA A 12 -11.29 47.29 9.00
C ALA A 12 -10.46 46.04 8.70
N GLU A 13 -9.21 46.00 9.15
CA GLU A 13 -8.35 44.82 8.99
C GLU A 13 -8.56 43.84 10.16
N PHE A 14 -8.52 42.54 9.87
CA PHE A 14 -8.68 41.47 10.84
C PHE A 14 -7.37 40.71 11.00
N GLY A 15 -6.99 40.42 12.24
CA GLY A 15 -5.76 39.67 12.52
C GLY A 15 -5.83 38.80 13.76
N ILE A 16 -4.88 37.88 13.86
CA ILE A 16 -4.70 36.98 15.00
C ILE A 16 -3.36 37.27 15.67
N ALA A 17 -3.33 37.33 16.99
CA ALA A 17 -2.11 37.45 17.76
C ALA A 17 -1.24 36.17 17.65
N LYS A 18 0.00 36.32 17.19
CA LYS A 18 1.02 35.26 17.06
C LYS A 18 1.72 34.94 18.39
N CYS A 19 1.83 35.94 19.26
CA CYS A 19 2.60 35.89 20.50
C CYS A 19 1.84 36.61 21.61
N ASN A 20 2.09 36.21 22.86
CA ASN A 20 1.58 36.93 24.02
C ASN A 20 2.25 38.31 24.07
N PHE A 21 1.44 39.34 24.25
CA PHE A 21 1.88 40.70 24.43
C PHE A 21 1.27 41.22 25.73
N ASP A 22 2.10 41.33 26.75
CA ASP A 22 1.70 41.83 28.06
C ASP A 22 2.61 42.98 28.48
N GLN A 23 2.03 44.17 28.56
CA GLN A 23 2.71 45.38 29.06
C GLN A 23 1.75 46.28 29.84
N GLU A 24 1.16 45.72 30.91
CA GLU A 24 0.23 46.44 31.82
C GLU A 24 0.79 47.76 32.36
N THR A 25 2.10 47.86 32.55
CA THR A 25 2.76 49.04 33.12
C THR A 25 2.81 50.25 32.19
N LYS A 26 2.41 50.10 30.92
CA LYS A 26 2.47 51.17 29.92
C LYS A 26 1.08 51.57 29.43
N PRO A 27 0.77 52.88 29.37
CA PRO A 27 -0.56 53.35 29.02
C PRO A 27 -0.92 53.00 27.57
N HIS A 28 -2.22 52.77 27.34
CA HIS A 28 -2.84 52.52 26.05
C HIS A 28 -2.41 51.24 25.32
N ARG A 29 -1.58 50.38 25.92
CA ARG A 29 -1.20 49.08 25.33
C ARG A 29 -2.30 48.06 25.59
N LEU A 30 -2.73 47.37 24.54
CA LEU A 30 -3.74 46.32 24.65
C LEU A 30 -3.02 45.00 24.85
N ASN A 31 -3.26 44.34 25.98
CA ASN A 31 -2.73 43.00 26.21
C ASN A 31 -3.40 41.98 25.29
N LEU A 32 -2.59 41.10 24.71
CA LEU A 32 -3.02 40.07 23.76
C LEU A 32 -2.44 38.72 24.17
N ASP A 33 -3.26 37.68 24.12
CA ASP A 33 -2.81 36.30 24.23
C ASP A 33 -2.68 35.67 22.84
N VAL A 34 -1.81 34.66 22.70
CA VAL A 34 -1.69 33.90 21.44
C VAL A 34 -3.06 33.36 21.03
N GLY A 35 -3.46 33.67 19.79
CA GLY A 35 -4.75 33.25 19.24
C GLY A 35 -5.88 34.27 19.44
N ASP A 36 -5.65 35.38 20.13
CA ASP A 36 -6.63 36.46 20.22
C ASP A 36 -6.93 37.04 18.85
N ALA A 37 -8.23 37.11 18.52
CA ALA A 37 -8.74 37.79 17.33
C ALA A 37 -8.85 39.29 17.59
N VAL A 38 -8.18 40.09 16.77
CA VAL A 38 -8.13 41.55 16.87
C VAL A 38 -8.68 42.23 15.62
N ILE A 39 -9.45 43.29 15.85
CA ILE A 39 -9.91 44.21 14.81
C ILE A 39 -9.00 45.42 14.82
N ILE A 40 -8.38 45.69 13.69
CA ILE A 40 -7.42 46.75 13.47
C ILE A 40 -8.16 47.92 12.83
N LEU A 41 -8.10 49.07 13.50
CA LEU A 41 -8.76 50.30 13.07
C LEU A 41 -7.77 51.26 12.42
N LYS A 42 -6.57 51.35 12.99
CA LYS A 42 -5.53 52.27 12.54
C LYS A 42 -4.16 51.62 12.63
N GLU A 43 -3.22 52.16 11.87
CA GLU A 43 -1.85 51.69 11.87
C GLU A 43 -0.82 52.82 11.84
N THR A 44 0.40 52.48 12.23
CA THR A 44 1.63 53.28 12.06
C THR A 44 2.71 52.39 11.47
N THR A 45 3.96 52.86 11.41
CA THR A 45 5.11 52.07 10.94
C THR A 45 5.27 50.74 11.67
N HIS A 46 5.00 50.68 12.99
CA HIS A 46 5.28 49.49 13.82
C HIS A 46 4.14 49.05 14.74
N TRP A 47 3.09 49.86 14.87
CA TRP A 47 1.98 49.60 15.78
C TRP A 47 0.65 49.60 15.04
N TYR A 48 -0.23 48.70 15.47
CA TYR A 48 -1.65 48.72 15.19
C TYR A 48 -2.39 49.33 16.38
N TYR A 49 -3.56 49.90 16.11
CA TYR A 49 -4.54 50.34 17.11
C TYR A 49 -5.87 49.66 16.80
N GLY A 50 -6.46 49.06 17.82
CA GLY A 50 -7.62 48.19 17.65
C GLY A 50 -8.18 47.67 18.95
N TYR A 51 -8.98 46.61 18.86
CA TYR A 51 -9.58 45.93 20.01
C TYR A 51 -9.64 44.42 19.79
N ARG A 52 -9.76 43.65 20.88
CA ARG A 52 -10.05 42.21 20.81
C ARG A 52 -11.51 42.01 20.45
N GLN A 53 -11.82 41.12 19.50
CA GLN A 53 -13.20 40.90 19.05
C GLN A 53 -14.16 40.54 20.19
N LYS A 54 -13.69 39.78 21.20
CA LYS A 54 -14.45 39.41 22.40
C LYS A 54 -14.65 40.57 23.40
N ALA A 55 -13.89 41.67 23.28
CA ALA A 55 -13.89 42.80 24.20
C ALA A 55 -13.81 44.14 23.44
N LYS A 56 -14.90 44.50 22.75
CA LYS A 56 -15.00 45.69 21.88
C LYS A 56 -14.76 47.03 22.60
N GLU A 57 -15.06 47.06 23.90
CA GLU A 57 -14.91 48.24 24.76
C GLU A 57 -13.43 48.57 25.07
N THR A 58 -12.55 47.57 25.08
CA THR A 58 -11.14 47.75 25.42
C THR A 58 -10.33 47.97 24.14
N ARG A 59 -9.97 49.23 23.87
CA ARG A 59 -9.15 49.62 22.74
C ARG A 59 -7.74 49.97 23.18
N GLY A 60 -6.76 49.65 22.34
CA GLY A 60 -5.37 50.01 22.59
C GLY A 60 -4.47 49.68 21.42
N ILE A 61 -3.18 49.92 21.64
CA ILE A 61 -2.13 49.70 20.65
C ILE A 61 -1.43 48.36 20.89
N PHE A 62 -1.02 47.71 19.81
CA PHE A 62 -0.26 46.45 19.82
C PHE A 62 0.72 46.40 18.64
N PRO A 63 1.86 45.71 18.76
CA PRO A 63 2.89 45.73 17.72
C PRO A 63 2.45 44.98 16.46
N LYS A 64 2.76 45.53 15.27
CA LYS A 64 2.48 44.86 13.99
C LYS A 64 3.13 43.49 13.88
N SER A 65 4.35 43.34 14.39
CA SER A 65 5.10 42.07 14.36
C SER A 65 4.39 40.93 15.10
N TYR A 66 3.51 41.26 16.05
CA TYR A 66 2.79 40.29 16.88
C TYR A 66 1.47 39.85 16.23
N ILE A 67 1.04 40.47 15.13
CA ILE A 67 -0.24 40.18 14.49
C ILE A 67 -0.04 39.53 13.12
N HIS A 68 -0.80 38.47 12.87
CA HIS A 68 -0.93 37.82 11.57
C HIS A 68 -2.25 38.27 10.95
N LEU A 69 -2.18 38.97 9.81
CA LEU A 69 -3.38 39.39 9.09
C LEU A 69 -4.05 38.18 8.44
N CYS A 70 -5.37 38.11 8.50
CA CYS A 70 -6.13 37.01 7.95
C CYS A 70 -7.26 37.53 7.06
N GLU A 71 -7.52 36.81 5.97
CA GLU A 71 -8.75 36.98 5.19
C GLU A 71 -9.95 36.64 6.07
N TYR A 72 -11.03 37.41 5.93
CA TYR A 72 -12.17 37.31 6.82
C TYR A 72 -13.50 37.47 6.08
N ASN A 73 -14.52 36.82 6.63
CA ASN A 73 -15.93 37.02 6.29
C ASN A 73 -16.62 37.74 7.46
N ASN A 74 -17.57 38.62 7.15
CA ASN A 74 -18.44 39.22 8.15
C ASN A 74 -19.77 38.43 8.18
N VAL A 75 -19.97 37.67 9.25
CA VAL A 75 -21.21 36.92 9.47
C VAL A 75 -21.91 37.55 10.67
N ASN A 76 -23.07 38.17 10.45
CA ASN A 76 -23.89 38.80 11.50
C ASN A 76 -23.13 39.80 12.41
N GLY A 77 -22.13 40.51 11.89
CA GLY A 77 -21.34 41.48 12.65
C GLY A 77 -20.16 40.88 13.45
N GLU A 78 -19.89 39.59 13.28
CA GLU A 78 -18.65 38.94 13.73
C GLU A 78 -17.71 38.70 12.54
N TYR A 79 -16.43 38.99 12.76
CA TYR A 79 -15.36 38.75 11.81
C TYR A 79 -14.86 37.33 12.02
N CYS A 80 -14.94 36.49 10.98
CA CYS A 80 -14.50 35.10 11.02
C CYS A 80 -13.43 34.88 9.95
N ILE A 81 -12.38 34.12 10.27
CA ILE A 81 -11.34 33.78 9.29
C ILE A 81 -11.99 33.02 8.13
N GLN A 82 -11.74 33.48 6.91
CA GLN A 82 -12.22 32.81 5.70
C GLN A 82 -11.56 31.43 5.57
N ARG A 83 -12.38 30.39 5.54
CA ARG A 83 -11.96 28.98 5.47
C ARG A 83 -12.96 28.21 4.61
N THR A 84 -12.61 26.98 4.25
CA THR A 84 -13.57 26.05 3.65
C THR A 84 -14.60 25.62 4.70
N ASP A 85 -15.82 25.32 4.25
CA ASP A 85 -16.95 25.01 5.12
C ASP A 85 -16.65 23.85 6.09
N ILE A 86 -15.98 22.80 5.60
CA ILE A 86 -15.57 21.65 6.43
C ILE A 86 -14.58 22.05 7.54
N VAL A 87 -13.65 22.97 7.29
CA VAL A 87 -12.69 23.41 8.32
C VAL A 87 -13.39 24.26 9.38
N GLU A 88 -14.34 25.09 8.96
CA GLU A 88 -15.18 25.86 9.88
C GLU A 88 -16.04 24.93 10.74
N GLU A 89 -16.69 23.95 10.11
CA GLU A 89 -17.49 22.93 10.79
C GLU A 89 -16.66 22.17 11.83
N ILE A 90 -15.49 21.64 11.46
CA ILE A 90 -14.61 20.95 12.41
C ILE A 90 -14.25 21.86 13.59
N THR A 91 -14.00 23.15 13.33
CA THR A 91 -13.68 24.10 14.39
C THR A 91 -14.84 24.25 15.38
N LYS A 92 -16.08 24.36 14.89
CA LYS A 92 -17.29 24.46 15.72
C LYS A 92 -17.52 23.17 16.52
N VAL A 93 -17.42 22.01 15.88
CA VAL A 93 -17.58 20.70 16.54
C VAL A 93 -16.55 20.50 17.66
N LEU A 94 -15.28 20.84 17.43
CA LEU A 94 -14.24 20.72 18.46
C LEU A 94 -14.48 21.64 19.66
N LEU A 95 -15.08 22.82 19.46
CA LEU A 95 -15.44 23.72 20.55
C LEU A 95 -16.59 23.15 21.40
N GLU A 96 -17.64 22.64 20.74
CA GLU A 96 -18.78 22.01 21.40
C GLU A 96 -18.37 20.74 22.15
N TRP A 97 -17.70 19.81 21.47
CA TRP A 97 -17.16 18.60 22.08
C TRP A 97 -16.16 18.92 23.19
N GLY A 98 -15.40 20.00 23.07
CA GLY A 98 -14.45 20.44 24.08
C GLY A 98 -15.12 20.86 25.39
N SER A 99 -16.31 21.47 25.32
CA SER A 99 -17.11 21.76 26.52
C SER A 99 -17.58 20.46 27.18
N ILE A 100 -18.20 19.56 26.40
CA ILE A 100 -18.75 18.29 26.89
C ILE A 100 -17.63 17.38 27.44
N ALA A 101 -16.48 17.35 26.79
CA ALA A 101 -15.33 16.54 27.21
C ALA A 101 -14.77 17.00 28.56
N LYS A 102 -14.80 18.31 28.86
CA LYS A 102 -14.41 18.82 30.19
C LYS A 102 -15.38 18.32 31.25
N ASP A 103 -16.68 18.38 30.99
CA ASP A 103 -17.69 17.86 31.92
C ASP A 103 -17.50 16.35 32.13
N TYR A 104 -17.30 15.58 31.06
CA TYR A 104 -17.03 14.14 31.12
C TYR A 104 -15.77 13.81 31.92
N PHE A 105 -14.73 14.64 31.83
CA PHE A 105 -13.53 14.48 32.62
C PHE A 105 -13.81 14.70 34.11
N LEU A 106 -14.52 15.77 34.46
CA LEU A 106 -14.88 16.10 35.83
C LEU A 106 -15.82 15.03 36.45
N THR A 107 -16.74 14.48 35.66
CA THR A 107 -17.66 13.43 36.13
C THR A 107 -17.11 12.00 35.96
N THR A 108 -15.84 11.84 35.55
CA THR A 108 -15.20 10.52 35.30
C THR A 108 -16.02 9.61 34.37
N ASN A 109 -16.60 10.17 33.31
CA ASN A 109 -17.40 9.42 32.35
C ASN A 109 -16.51 8.46 31.53
N PRO A 110 -16.87 7.16 31.40
CA PRO A 110 -16.07 6.17 30.66
C PRO A 110 -15.91 6.49 29.16
N SER A 111 -16.75 7.37 28.61
CA SER A 111 -16.66 7.83 27.22
C SER A 111 -15.59 8.91 26.99
N PHE A 112 -15.04 9.52 28.05
CA PHE A 112 -14.02 10.58 27.94
C PHE A 112 -12.80 10.18 27.08
N PRO A 113 -12.15 9.01 27.28
CA PRO A 113 -10.99 8.63 26.47
C PRO A 113 -11.34 8.43 24.98
N LYS A 114 -12.56 7.97 24.70
CA LYS A 114 -13.05 7.76 23.33
C LYS A 114 -13.27 9.10 22.63
N ILE A 115 -13.95 10.04 23.28
CA ILE A 115 -14.19 11.37 22.69
C ILE A 115 -12.89 12.16 22.54
N ARG A 116 -11.98 12.09 23.52
CA ARG A 116 -10.66 12.74 23.43
C ARG A 116 -9.87 12.25 22.22
N ARG A 117 -9.90 10.94 21.94
CA ARG A 117 -9.23 10.37 20.75
C ARG A 117 -9.86 10.91 19.45
N LYS A 118 -11.18 10.90 19.36
CA LYS A 118 -11.92 11.45 18.20
C LYS A 118 -11.59 12.94 17.99
N MET A 119 -11.53 13.74 19.05
CA MET A 119 -11.13 15.15 18.99
C MET A 119 -9.72 15.33 18.41
N ASN A 120 -8.75 14.51 18.85
CA ASN A 120 -7.38 14.57 18.35
C ASN A 120 -7.29 14.17 16.86
N GLU A 121 -7.96 13.10 16.47
CA GLU A 121 -8.04 12.66 15.07
C GLU A 121 -8.68 13.74 14.19
N LEU A 122 -9.75 14.36 14.67
CA LEU A 122 -10.45 15.42 13.97
C LEU A 122 -9.59 16.70 13.84
N ASN A 123 -8.80 17.04 14.87
CA ASN A 123 -7.83 18.14 14.80
C ASN A 123 -6.69 17.86 13.80
N ASN A 124 -6.23 16.61 13.70
CA ASN A 124 -5.24 16.23 12.69
C ASN A 124 -5.81 16.35 11.28
N ASN A 125 -7.06 15.91 11.07
CA ASN A 125 -7.76 16.08 9.79
C ASN A 125 -7.92 17.57 9.44
N ARG A 126 -8.27 18.42 10.42
CA ARG A 126 -8.33 19.88 10.25
C ARG A 126 -6.98 20.46 9.82
N ALA A 127 -5.89 20.06 10.47
CA ALA A 127 -4.55 20.50 10.10
C ALA A 127 -4.18 20.08 8.67
N ALA A 128 -4.52 18.85 8.27
CA ALA A 128 -4.30 18.33 6.93
C ALA A 128 -5.09 19.14 5.86
N LEU A 129 -6.36 19.45 6.13
CA LEU A 129 -7.20 20.27 5.24
C LEU A 129 -6.68 21.71 5.08
N ILE A 130 -6.12 22.29 6.15
CA ILE A 130 -5.55 23.65 6.12
C ILE A 130 -4.17 23.66 5.42
N SER A 131 -3.43 22.54 5.45
CA SER A 131 -2.05 22.49 4.97
C SER A 131 -1.87 22.85 3.49
N GLY A 132 -2.91 22.71 2.66
CA GLY A 132 -2.90 23.03 1.24
C GLY A 132 -2.00 22.13 0.37
N ASN A 133 -1.28 21.18 0.97
CA ASN A 133 -0.27 20.34 0.29
C ASN A 133 -0.84 19.02 -0.25
N LEU A 134 -2.15 18.80 -0.14
CA LEU A 134 -2.80 17.55 -0.53
C LEU A 134 -3.40 17.65 -1.93
N PRO A 135 -3.23 16.61 -2.78
CA PRO A 135 -4.00 16.46 -4.01
C PRO A 135 -5.51 16.45 -3.75
N LEU A 136 -6.31 16.84 -4.75
CA LEU A 136 -7.77 16.91 -4.64
C LEU A 136 -8.42 15.59 -4.15
N ASP A 137 -7.90 14.45 -4.58
CA ASP A 137 -8.41 13.13 -4.17
C ASP A 137 -8.13 12.83 -2.70
N GLU A 138 -6.96 13.23 -2.19
CA GLU A 138 -6.63 13.11 -0.77
C GLU A 138 -7.44 14.11 0.08
N VAL A 139 -7.68 15.34 -0.41
CA VAL A 139 -8.58 16.29 0.26
C VAL A 139 -9.98 15.72 0.40
N ARG A 140 -10.53 15.12 -0.68
CA ARG A 140 -11.85 14.47 -0.66
C ARG A 140 -11.90 13.34 0.37
N LYS A 141 -10.84 12.52 0.43
CA LYS A 141 -10.71 11.43 1.40
C LYS A 141 -10.64 11.94 2.84
N VAL A 142 -9.83 12.96 3.12
CA VAL A 142 -9.73 13.57 4.46
C VAL A 142 -11.05 14.21 4.87
N LYS A 143 -11.77 14.86 3.95
CA LYS A 143 -13.12 15.40 4.19
C LYS A 143 -14.10 14.28 4.59
N LEU A 144 -14.13 13.17 3.85
CA LEU A 144 -15.00 12.03 4.18
C LEU A 144 -14.64 11.39 5.53
N LEU A 145 -13.34 11.32 5.86
CA LEU A 145 -12.89 10.86 7.17
C LEU A 145 -13.31 11.80 8.30
N ALA A 146 -13.18 13.12 8.10
CA ALA A 146 -13.58 14.13 9.08
C ALA A 146 -15.08 14.09 9.36
N THR A 147 -15.91 14.05 8.32
CA THR A 147 -17.38 13.99 8.45
C THR A 147 -17.84 12.71 9.15
N ASN A 148 -17.27 11.55 8.80
CA ASN A 148 -17.56 10.29 9.49
C ASN A 148 -17.19 10.35 10.99
N GLN A 149 -16.05 10.97 11.31
CA GLN A 149 -15.63 11.16 12.70
C GLN A 149 -16.60 12.08 13.46
N ILE A 150 -17.05 13.17 12.85
CA ILE A 150 -18.07 14.08 13.41
C ILE A 150 -19.35 13.29 13.68
N ASP A 151 -19.90 12.59 12.69
CA ASP A 151 -21.18 11.90 12.81
C ASP A 151 -21.15 10.80 13.89
N THR A 152 -20.08 10.00 13.92
CA THR A 152 -19.89 8.95 14.94
C THR A 152 -19.61 9.52 16.33
N GLY A 153 -18.96 10.68 16.43
CA GLY A 153 -18.74 11.38 17.69
C GLY A 153 -19.99 12.05 18.23
N ASN A 154 -20.79 12.68 17.37
CA ASN A 154 -22.09 13.24 17.74
C ASN A 154 -23.02 12.15 18.28
N LYS A 155 -23.09 10.99 17.61
CA LYS A 155 -23.84 9.85 18.13
C LYS A 155 -23.33 9.35 19.48
N LEU A 156 -22.02 9.34 19.70
CA LEU A 156 -21.43 8.95 20.99
C LEU A 156 -21.80 9.93 22.11
N LEU A 157 -21.92 11.21 21.79
CA LEU A 157 -22.29 12.29 22.71
C LEU A 157 -23.80 12.48 22.85
N GLY A 158 -24.62 11.82 22.03
CA GLY A 158 -26.06 12.02 21.99
C GLY A 158 -26.47 13.36 21.38
N LEU A 159 -25.65 13.91 20.49
CA LEU A 159 -25.92 15.16 19.76
C LEU A 159 -26.66 14.88 18.44
N ASP A 160 -27.27 15.92 17.91
CA ASP A 160 -27.97 15.87 16.62
C ASP A 160 -27.00 15.53 15.48
N MET A 161 -27.51 14.74 14.52
CA MET A 161 -26.77 14.32 13.34
C MET A 161 -27.15 15.19 12.15
N VAL A 162 -26.15 15.61 11.39
CA VAL A 162 -26.34 16.36 10.14
C VAL A 162 -26.42 15.37 8.98
N VAL A 163 -27.41 15.54 8.10
CA VAL A 163 -27.54 14.69 6.91
C VAL A 163 -26.64 15.23 5.80
N ARG A 164 -25.85 14.33 5.20
CA ARG A 164 -24.84 14.65 4.19
C ARG A 164 -25.02 13.82 2.93
N ASP A 165 -24.54 14.34 1.82
CA ASP A 165 -24.43 13.62 0.55
C ASP A 165 -23.25 12.62 0.54
N GLU A 166 -23.03 11.94 -0.59
CA GLU A 166 -21.92 11.00 -0.77
C GLU A 166 -20.53 11.67 -0.74
N SER A 167 -20.47 12.98 -1.02
CA SER A 167 -19.25 13.79 -0.99
C SER A 167 -18.91 14.32 0.42
N GLY A 168 -19.81 14.12 1.38
CA GLY A 168 -19.69 14.63 2.76
C GLY A 168 -20.13 16.09 2.91
N ASP A 169 -20.81 16.65 1.92
CA ASP A 169 -21.41 17.98 1.97
C ASP A 169 -22.77 17.93 2.68
N ILE A 170 -23.11 19.01 3.38
CA ILE A 170 -24.38 19.13 4.09
C ILE A 170 -25.50 19.29 3.06
N LEU A 171 -26.56 18.48 3.18
CA LEU A 171 -27.72 18.59 2.28
C LEU A 171 -28.52 19.86 2.58
N ASP A 172 -28.87 20.60 1.53
CA ASP A 172 -29.75 21.76 1.65
C ASP A 172 -31.20 21.32 1.86
N THR A 173 -31.73 21.64 3.03
CA THR A 173 -33.12 21.33 3.43
C THR A 173 -34.15 21.97 2.50
N ASN A 174 -33.82 23.08 1.83
CA ASN A 174 -34.73 23.75 0.92
C ASN A 174 -34.78 23.13 -0.48
N ALA A 175 -33.74 22.38 -0.85
CA ALA A 175 -33.60 21.77 -2.18
C ALA A 175 -34.06 20.31 -2.22
N ILE A 176 -34.11 19.63 -1.07
CA ILE A 176 -34.40 18.19 -0.96
C ILE A 176 -35.86 17.91 -0.54
N CYS A 177 -36.45 16.85 -1.09
CA CYS A 177 -37.77 16.40 -0.67
C CYS A 177 -37.73 15.80 0.75
N THR A 178 -38.79 15.98 1.54
CA THR A 178 -38.88 15.44 2.91
C THR A 178 -38.71 13.91 2.97
N THR A 179 -39.24 13.17 1.99
CA THR A 179 -39.09 11.71 1.93
C THR A 179 -37.65 11.30 1.62
N GLU A 180 -37.00 12.02 0.70
CA GLU A 180 -35.61 11.78 0.32
C GLU A 180 -34.65 12.13 1.47
N LEU A 181 -34.92 13.22 2.20
CA LEU A 181 -34.18 13.58 3.41
C LEU A 181 -34.29 12.49 4.48
N TYR A 182 -35.47 11.90 4.65
CA TYR A 182 -35.67 10.79 5.59
C TYR A 182 -34.88 9.54 5.17
N GLU A 183 -34.89 9.18 3.89
CA GLU A 183 -34.08 8.07 3.37
C GLU A 183 -32.58 8.30 3.60
N GLN A 184 -32.08 9.50 3.28
CA GLN A 184 -30.68 9.86 3.51
C GLN A 184 -30.31 9.86 5.00
N HIS A 185 -31.22 10.30 5.86
CA HIS A 185 -31.07 10.19 7.31
C HIS A 185 -30.97 8.72 7.75
N MET A 186 -31.84 7.83 7.26
CA MET A 186 -31.79 6.39 7.55
C MET A 186 -30.50 5.74 7.05
N HIS A 187 -30.03 6.11 5.87
CA HIS A 187 -28.73 5.68 5.37
C HIS A 187 -27.58 6.17 6.25
N ALA A 188 -27.61 7.42 6.71
CA ALA A 188 -26.60 7.97 7.62
C ALA A 188 -26.58 7.20 8.96
N VAL A 189 -27.75 6.96 9.56
CA VAL A 189 -27.88 6.19 10.81
C VAL A 189 -27.28 4.78 10.65
N GLN A 190 -27.64 4.07 9.59
CA GLN A 190 -27.11 2.74 9.29
C GLN A 190 -25.59 2.75 9.10
N ARG A 191 -25.07 3.75 8.40
CA ARG A 191 -23.63 3.94 8.17
C ARG A 191 -22.88 4.12 9.49
N ILE A 192 -23.43 4.95 10.38
CA ILE A 192 -22.85 5.22 11.70
C ILE A 192 -22.94 3.97 12.59
N ASP A 193 -24.06 3.24 12.57
CA ASP A 193 -24.17 1.96 13.31
C ASP A 193 -23.17 0.93 12.83
N LYS A 194 -22.98 0.80 11.52
CA LYS A 194 -21.96 -0.08 10.94
C LYS A 194 -20.55 0.35 11.36
N ALA A 195 -20.24 1.65 11.34
CA ALA A 195 -18.96 2.19 11.77
C ALA A 195 -18.71 1.99 13.29
N ASN A 196 -19.74 2.11 14.11
CA ASN A 196 -19.67 1.88 15.56
C ASN A 196 -19.51 0.39 15.91
N ARG A 197 -20.15 -0.52 15.17
CA ARG A 197 -19.90 -1.97 15.30
C ARG A 197 -18.46 -2.34 14.96
N LEU A 198 -17.96 -1.83 13.83
CA LEU A 198 -16.58 -2.04 13.39
C LEU A 198 -15.53 -1.44 14.34
N SER A 199 -15.86 -0.38 15.08
CA SER A 199 -14.96 0.22 16.07
C SER A 199 -15.09 -0.40 17.47
N SER A 200 -16.25 -0.97 17.82
CA SER A 200 -16.40 -1.81 19.03
C SER A 200 -15.64 -3.13 18.91
N GLU A 201 -15.57 -3.73 17.72
CA GLU A 201 -14.73 -4.90 17.41
C GLU A 201 -13.22 -4.60 17.40
N ARG A 202 -12.82 -3.32 17.29
CA ARG A 202 -11.41 -2.90 17.44
C ARG A 202 -10.96 -2.76 18.90
N GLY A 203 -11.92 -2.68 19.85
CA GLY A 203 -11.65 -2.47 21.28
C GLY A 203 -11.61 -3.76 22.10
N THR A 204 -12.27 -4.82 21.64
CA THR A 204 -11.89 -6.18 22.02
C THR A 204 -10.54 -6.46 21.39
N THR A 205 -9.58 -6.98 22.15
CA THR A 205 -8.40 -7.65 21.62
C THR A 205 -8.79 -8.35 20.34
N ARG A 206 -8.35 -7.84 19.17
CA ARG A 206 -8.53 -8.54 17.90
C ARG A 206 -7.99 -9.92 18.20
N THR A 207 -8.86 -10.91 18.29
CA THR A 207 -8.39 -12.28 18.15
C THR A 207 -7.65 -12.23 16.83
N PRO A 208 -6.31 -12.45 16.81
CA PRO A 208 -5.58 -12.48 15.55
C PRO A 208 -6.39 -13.37 14.63
N ASN A 209 -6.54 -13.00 13.35
CA ASN A 209 -7.32 -13.82 12.44
C ASN A 209 -6.71 -15.23 12.46
N LYS A 210 -7.27 -16.14 13.28
CA LYS A 210 -6.68 -17.44 13.59
C LYS A 210 -6.68 -18.35 12.37
N TYR A 211 -7.33 -17.92 11.30
CA TYR A 211 -7.57 -18.69 10.10
C TYR A 211 -6.62 -18.33 8.96
N SER A 212 -5.93 -17.19 9.01
CA SER A 212 -4.97 -16.77 7.98
C SER A 212 -3.55 -16.84 8.51
N HIS A 213 -2.73 -17.63 7.82
CA HIS A 213 -1.31 -17.78 8.08
C HIS A 213 -0.54 -17.30 6.86
N ASN A 214 0.65 -16.77 7.11
CA ASN A 214 1.51 -16.24 6.09
C ASN A 214 2.92 -16.72 6.36
N ILE A 215 3.69 -16.92 5.31
CA ILE A 215 5.08 -17.36 5.41
C ILE A 215 5.93 -16.30 4.73
N LEU A 216 6.73 -15.59 5.51
CA LEU A 216 7.73 -14.67 4.99
C LEU A 216 9.01 -15.44 4.70
N LEU A 217 9.46 -15.34 3.46
CA LEU A 217 10.72 -15.90 2.98
C LEU A 217 11.71 -14.77 2.74
N HIS A 218 12.95 -14.94 3.20
CA HIS A 218 14.07 -14.08 2.88
C HIS A 218 15.22 -14.91 2.30
N VAL A 219 15.65 -14.58 1.10
CA VAL A 219 16.79 -15.24 0.45
C VAL A 219 18.08 -14.61 0.99
N ASN A 220 18.85 -15.37 1.78
CA ASN A 220 20.05 -14.86 2.42
C ASN A 220 21.28 -14.98 1.49
N ALA A 221 21.49 -16.17 0.95
CA ALA A 221 22.66 -16.47 0.12
C ALA A 221 22.41 -17.68 -0.76
N PHE A 222 23.09 -17.74 -1.90
CA PHE A 222 23.09 -18.92 -2.75
C PHE A 222 24.53 -19.30 -3.10
N VAL A 223 24.96 -20.47 -2.62
CA VAL A 223 26.26 -21.07 -2.91
C VAL A 223 26.11 -21.98 -4.12
N CYS A 224 26.23 -21.40 -5.31
CA CYS A 224 26.27 -22.10 -6.59
C CYS A 224 27.05 -21.25 -7.62
N LYS A 225 27.87 -21.88 -8.46
CA LYS A 225 28.62 -21.17 -9.52
C LYS A 225 27.71 -20.86 -10.70
N PHE A 226 27.13 -19.67 -10.71
CA PHE A 226 26.40 -19.14 -11.85
C PHE A 226 27.37 -18.58 -12.89
N GLN A 227 27.32 -19.12 -14.11
CA GLN A 227 28.08 -18.60 -15.25
C GLN A 227 27.25 -17.62 -16.09
N GLU A 228 25.97 -17.47 -15.78
CA GLU A 228 24.99 -16.64 -16.49
C GLU A 228 24.00 -16.06 -15.47
N ASP A 229 23.26 -15.04 -15.88
CA ASP A 229 22.13 -14.55 -15.09
C ASP A 229 21.04 -15.61 -15.02
N SER A 230 20.30 -15.66 -13.92
CA SER A 230 19.31 -16.71 -13.67
C SER A 230 18.11 -16.17 -12.91
N ASP A 231 16.93 -16.66 -13.23
CA ASP A 231 15.72 -16.44 -12.46
C ASP A 231 15.55 -17.58 -11.45
N LEU A 232 15.29 -17.23 -10.20
CA LEU A 232 14.95 -18.18 -9.13
C LEU A 232 13.46 -18.06 -8.83
N LEU A 233 12.70 -19.12 -9.10
CA LEU A 233 11.26 -19.16 -8.90
C LEU A 233 10.94 -19.92 -7.62
N PHE A 234 10.45 -19.22 -6.62
CA PHE A 234 10.04 -19.79 -5.34
C PHE A 234 8.54 -20.09 -5.32
N THR A 235 8.18 -21.27 -4.85
CA THR A 235 6.79 -21.69 -4.67
C THR A 235 6.67 -22.63 -3.48
N LEU A 236 5.53 -22.56 -2.79
CA LEU A 236 5.11 -23.55 -1.82
C LEU A 236 4.49 -24.73 -2.58
N PHE A 237 4.91 -25.95 -2.26
CA PHE A 237 4.59 -27.14 -3.02
C PHE A 237 4.07 -28.25 -2.12
N ASP A 238 2.99 -28.89 -2.55
CA ASP A 238 2.44 -30.08 -1.88
C ASP A 238 3.14 -31.34 -2.38
N GLY A 239 3.85 -32.02 -1.48
CA GLY A 239 4.57 -33.25 -1.79
C GLY A 239 3.70 -34.47 -2.02
N GLU A 240 2.42 -34.45 -1.63
CA GLU A 240 1.50 -35.58 -1.81
C GLU A 240 0.75 -35.47 -3.15
N THR A 241 0.15 -34.32 -3.43
CA THR A 241 -0.54 -34.09 -4.71
C THR A 241 0.39 -33.73 -5.86
N HIS A 242 1.66 -33.44 -5.57
CA HIS A 242 2.66 -32.93 -6.52
C HIS A 242 2.20 -31.68 -7.27
N LYS A 243 1.57 -30.74 -6.56
CA LYS A 243 1.07 -29.48 -7.12
C LYS A 243 1.58 -28.27 -6.34
N PRO A 244 1.77 -27.11 -7.01
CA PRO A 244 2.06 -25.87 -6.34
C PRO A 244 0.84 -25.37 -5.55
N ILE A 245 1.08 -24.93 -4.31
CA ILE A 245 0.11 -24.31 -3.40
C ILE A 245 0.07 -22.80 -3.62
N SER A 246 1.20 -22.18 -3.95
CA SER A 246 1.32 -20.72 -4.13
C SER A 246 1.76 -20.33 -5.53
N GLU A 247 1.52 -19.06 -5.86
CA GLU A 247 2.13 -18.41 -7.01
C GLU A 247 3.65 -18.47 -6.98
N ASN A 248 4.25 -18.38 -8.16
CA ASN A 248 5.70 -18.32 -8.30
C ASN A 248 6.20 -16.90 -8.03
N TYR A 249 7.10 -16.76 -7.06
CA TYR A 249 7.83 -15.53 -6.84
C TYR A 249 9.20 -15.58 -7.52
N VAL A 250 9.52 -14.56 -8.32
CA VAL A 250 10.75 -14.55 -9.13
C VAL A 250 11.78 -13.61 -8.53
N VAL A 251 12.92 -14.17 -8.11
CA VAL A 251 14.11 -13.43 -7.72
C VAL A 251 15.12 -13.47 -8.87
N LYS A 252 15.52 -12.30 -9.37
CA LYS A 252 16.56 -12.18 -10.40
C LYS A 252 17.93 -12.34 -9.75
N TRP A 253 18.71 -13.30 -10.22
CA TRP A 253 20.03 -13.62 -9.68
C TRP A 253 21.11 -13.37 -10.74
N SER A 254 21.99 -12.41 -10.50
CA SER A 254 23.05 -12.08 -11.47
C SER A 254 24.23 -13.06 -11.39
N ARG A 255 25.01 -13.15 -12.47
CA ARG A 255 26.29 -13.89 -12.53
C ARG A 255 27.28 -13.46 -11.46
N THR A 256 27.22 -12.20 -11.01
CA THR A 256 28.08 -11.67 -9.95
C THR A 256 27.54 -11.87 -8.53
N GLY A 257 26.39 -12.53 -8.39
CA GLY A 257 25.67 -12.71 -7.12
C GLY A 257 24.44 -11.79 -7.00
N ILE A 258 24.00 -11.54 -5.77
CA ILE A 258 22.93 -10.57 -5.49
C ILE A 258 23.41 -9.21 -5.99
N ALA A 259 22.67 -8.60 -6.92
CA ALA A 259 23.09 -7.36 -7.54
C ALA A 259 23.24 -6.23 -6.51
N ARG A 260 24.12 -5.27 -6.82
CA ARG A 260 24.54 -4.16 -5.94
C ARG A 260 23.57 -2.99 -5.92
N ASP A 261 22.44 -3.08 -6.62
CA ASP A 261 21.46 -2.00 -6.70
C ASP A 261 20.54 -2.00 -5.47
N ILE A 262 20.35 -0.81 -4.91
CA ILE A 262 19.52 -0.55 -3.73
C ILE A 262 18.06 -1.02 -3.94
N ASP A 263 17.56 -0.95 -5.18
CA ASP A 263 16.20 -1.38 -5.53
C ASP A 263 16.05 -2.92 -5.64
N GLN A 264 17.14 -3.67 -5.80
CA GLN A 264 17.09 -5.15 -5.84
C GLN A 264 17.21 -5.81 -4.47
N ILE A 265 17.68 -5.07 -3.44
CA ILE A 265 17.77 -5.58 -2.06
C ILE A 265 16.38 -5.88 -1.49
N ASP A 266 15.37 -5.10 -1.88
CA ASP A 266 13.98 -5.31 -1.47
C ASP A 266 13.30 -6.50 -2.17
N ASN A 267 13.90 -7.02 -3.26
CA ASN A 267 13.35 -8.12 -4.05
C ASN A 267 13.92 -9.51 -3.68
N ASN A 268 14.48 -9.64 -2.47
CA ASN A 268 14.91 -10.92 -1.90
C ASN A 268 13.96 -11.40 -0.80
N ARG A 269 12.83 -10.72 -0.60
CA ARG A 269 11.79 -11.05 0.37
C ARG A 269 10.46 -11.30 -0.34
N VAL A 270 9.75 -12.32 0.08
CA VAL A 270 8.37 -12.55 -0.36
C VAL A 270 7.51 -13.00 0.80
N LEU A 271 6.30 -12.46 0.87
CA LEU A 271 5.28 -12.91 1.78
C LEU A 271 4.30 -13.83 1.05
N PHE A 272 4.33 -15.12 1.39
CA PHE A 272 3.28 -16.05 0.97
C PHE A 272 2.05 -15.83 1.85
N THR A 273 0.91 -15.58 1.22
CA THR A 273 -0.34 -15.16 1.90
C THR A 273 -1.50 -16.09 1.54
N ASP A 274 -2.64 -15.91 2.20
CA ASP A 274 -3.88 -16.68 1.99
C ASP A 274 -3.76 -18.18 2.37
N LEU A 275 -2.82 -18.54 3.25
CA LEU A 275 -2.69 -19.92 3.72
C LEU A 275 -3.68 -20.17 4.87
N SER A 276 -4.54 -21.17 4.69
CA SER A 276 -5.53 -21.60 5.68
C SER A 276 -4.98 -22.73 6.56
N LYS A 277 -5.64 -23.03 7.68
CA LYS A 277 -5.21 -24.11 8.58
C LYS A 277 -5.11 -25.48 7.90
N SER A 278 -5.98 -25.75 6.92
CA SER A 278 -5.94 -26.99 6.14
C SER A 278 -4.65 -27.07 5.31
N ASP A 279 -4.17 -25.93 4.79
CA ASP A 279 -2.92 -25.86 4.04
C ASP A 279 -1.69 -26.08 4.92
N LEU A 280 -1.66 -25.56 6.16
CA LEU A 280 -0.57 -25.88 7.10
C LEU A 280 -0.64 -27.31 7.63
N ALA A 281 -1.81 -27.95 7.57
CA ALA A 281 -2.00 -29.34 7.96
C ALA A 281 -1.56 -30.35 6.88
N ILE A 282 -1.09 -29.87 5.71
CA ILE A 282 -0.53 -30.73 4.67
C ILE A 282 0.67 -31.50 5.25
N ALA A 283 0.62 -32.83 5.12
CA ALA A 283 1.58 -33.73 5.77
C ALA A 283 3.03 -33.57 5.26
N LYS A 284 3.21 -33.05 4.04
CA LYS A 284 4.52 -32.81 3.41
C LYS A 284 4.52 -31.53 2.59
N MET A 285 4.60 -30.39 3.27
CA MET A 285 4.72 -29.09 2.61
C MET A 285 6.19 -28.78 2.31
N TYR A 286 6.52 -28.52 1.05
CA TYR A 286 7.87 -28.20 0.60
C TYR A 286 8.00 -26.76 0.15
N LEU A 287 9.14 -26.13 0.43
CA LEU A 287 9.58 -24.93 -0.28
C LEU A 287 10.44 -25.36 -1.47
N VAL A 288 10.00 -25.00 -2.67
CA VAL A 288 10.70 -25.33 -3.91
C VAL A 288 11.22 -24.05 -4.56
N CYS A 289 12.46 -24.12 -5.04
CA CYS A 289 13.07 -23.09 -5.86
C CYS A 289 13.53 -23.70 -7.18
N TYR A 290 12.96 -23.24 -8.28
CA TYR A 290 13.40 -23.59 -9.62
C TYR A 290 14.38 -22.53 -10.11
N ALA A 291 15.60 -22.95 -10.44
CA ALA A 291 16.57 -22.08 -11.08
C ALA A 291 16.48 -22.23 -12.60
N ILE A 292 16.32 -21.10 -13.30
CA ILE A 292 16.24 -21.01 -14.74
C ILE A 292 17.34 -20.06 -15.22
N ARG A 293 18.29 -20.59 -16.00
CA ARG A 293 19.34 -19.79 -16.62
C ARG A 293 18.77 -18.96 -17.76
N ILE A 294 19.22 -17.71 -17.86
CA ILE A 294 18.86 -16.78 -18.91
C ILE A 294 20.12 -16.50 -19.72
N GLY A 295 20.14 -16.95 -20.96
CA GLY A 295 21.32 -16.83 -21.81
C GLY A 295 21.05 -17.19 -23.26
N SER A 296 22.10 -17.18 -24.08
CA SER A 296 22.01 -17.56 -25.49
C SER A 296 21.91 -19.07 -25.66
N MET A 297 21.43 -19.50 -26.83
CA MET A 297 21.33 -20.93 -27.16
C MET A 297 22.73 -21.51 -27.35
N GLU A 298 23.17 -22.41 -26.45
CA GLU A 298 24.38 -23.19 -26.69
C GLU A 298 24.12 -24.22 -27.79
N PHE A 299 24.72 -24.03 -28.97
CA PHE A 299 24.81 -25.07 -29.98
C PHE A 299 25.80 -26.13 -29.49
N LYS A 300 25.30 -27.31 -29.12
CA LYS A 300 26.17 -28.44 -28.83
C LYS A 300 26.75 -28.92 -30.16
N ASP A 301 28.04 -28.64 -30.40
CA ASP A 301 28.79 -29.19 -31.52
C ASP A 301 28.92 -30.72 -31.36
N SER A 302 27.89 -31.46 -31.77
CA SER A 302 28.05 -32.87 -32.12
C SER A 302 28.72 -32.92 -33.48
N ALA A 303 30.00 -33.29 -33.50
CA ALA A 303 30.89 -33.31 -34.65
C ALA A 303 30.46 -34.21 -35.83
N GLU A 304 29.24 -34.77 -35.84
CA GLU A 304 28.76 -35.69 -36.88
C GLU A 304 27.62 -35.15 -37.77
N SER A 305 27.07 -33.96 -37.53
CA SER A 305 25.93 -33.43 -38.32
C SER A 305 26.25 -32.24 -39.23
N LYS A 306 27.51 -32.10 -39.67
CA LYS A 306 28.01 -30.93 -40.41
C LYS A 306 27.58 -30.78 -41.88
N ARG A 307 26.45 -31.32 -42.34
CA ARG A 307 26.07 -31.21 -43.78
C ARG A 307 24.66 -30.76 -44.16
N THR A 308 23.76 -30.40 -43.24
CA THR A 308 22.40 -29.98 -43.66
C THR A 308 21.75 -28.79 -42.93
N SER A 309 22.41 -28.17 -41.95
CA SER A 309 21.77 -27.12 -41.12
C SER A 309 22.07 -25.67 -41.49
N MET A 310 22.90 -25.38 -42.51
CA MET A 310 23.18 -23.99 -42.92
C MET A 310 22.03 -23.31 -43.71
N SER A 311 20.95 -24.02 -44.03
CA SER A 311 19.83 -23.47 -44.82
C SER A 311 18.66 -22.92 -44.00
N ILE A 312 18.54 -23.25 -42.70
CA ILE A 312 17.35 -22.90 -41.91
C ILE A 312 17.51 -21.54 -41.18
N ALA A 313 18.74 -21.15 -40.84
CA ALA A 313 18.99 -19.86 -40.18
C ALA A 313 18.57 -18.63 -41.02
N ASN A 314 18.63 -18.73 -42.36
CA ASN A 314 18.29 -17.61 -43.24
C ASN A 314 16.78 -17.46 -43.52
N SER A 315 15.94 -18.44 -43.18
CA SER A 315 14.48 -18.36 -43.47
C SER A 315 13.64 -17.77 -42.34
N MET A 316 14.21 -17.51 -41.16
CA MET A 316 13.52 -16.79 -40.07
C MET A 316 13.92 -15.31 -39.95
N LEU A 317 14.90 -14.83 -40.72
CA LEU A 317 15.42 -13.46 -40.62
C LEU A 317 14.62 -12.41 -41.44
N ASN A 318 13.66 -12.83 -42.27
CA ASN A 318 12.83 -11.92 -43.06
C ASN A 318 11.33 -12.12 -42.79
N ALA A 319 10.89 -11.72 -41.61
CA ALA A 319 9.47 -11.43 -41.34
C ALA A 319 9.34 -10.14 -40.52
N SER A 320 10.03 -9.09 -40.98
CA SER A 320 9.82 -7.71 -40.51
C SER A 320 8.52 -7.16 -41.09
N SER A 321 7.40 -7.36 -40.38
CA SER A 321 6.29 -6.39 -40.35
C SER A 321 5.22 -6.82 -39.36
N ARG A 322 5.42 -6.46 -38.08
CA ARG A 322 4.38 -5.90 -37.21
C ARG A 322 5.03 -5.56 -35.86
N LYS A 323 5.02 -4.26 -35.53
CA LYS A 323 5.51 -3.71 -34.26
C LYS A 323 4.85 -4.47 -33.09
N ALA A 324 5.65 -5.23 -32.34
CA ALA A 324 5.28 -5.80 -31.06
C ALA A 324 6.04 -5.05 -29.96
N SER A 325 5.32 -4.80 -28.87
CA SER A 325 5.64 -3.89 -27.78
C SER A 325 6.92 -4.24 -27.03
N GLN A 326 7.71 -3.19 -26.78
CA GLN A 326 8.79 -3.23 -25.81
C GLN A 326 8.21 -3.25 -24.40
N LEU A 327 8.41 -4.37 -23.70
CA LEU A 327 8.40 -4.44 -22.24
C LEU A 327 9.65 -5.25 -21.83
N SER A 328 10.81 -4.66 -22.09
CA SER A 328 12.07 -5.05 -21.44
C SER A 328 12.55 -3.85 -20.65
N VAL A 329 12.47 -3.97 -19.33
CA VAL A 329 12.99 -2.99 -18.37
C VAL A 329 14.46 -2.76 -18.69
N SER A 330 14.80 -1.49 -18.83
CA SER A 330 16.08 -0.93 -19.23
C SER A 330 17.26 -1.41 -18.38
N SER A 331 18.31 -1.91 -19.05
CA SER A 331 19.70 -1.74 -18.61
C SER A 331 20.44 -1.00 -19.71
N SER A 332 20.80 0.25 -19.41
CA SER A 332 21.61 1.12 -20.25
C SER A 332 23.02 0.56 -20.46
N GLY A 333 23.43 0.39 -21.72
CA GLY A 333 24.86 0.21 -22.06
C GLY A 333 25.14 -0.52 -23.37
N SER A 334 25.51 0.26 -24.40
CA SER A 334 26.27 -0.12 -25.61
C SER A 334 25.68 -1.16 -26.59
N SER A 335 25.16 -0.61 -27.68
CA SER A 335 25.18 -1.09 -29.06
C SER A 335 26.12 -2.27 -29.39
N SER A 336 25.54 -3.43 -29.71
CA SER A 336 26.10 -4.34 -30.72
C SER A 336 24.97 -5.05 -31.48
N SER A 337 25.07 -4.97 -32.80
CA SER A 337 24.06 -5.34 -33.79
C SER A 337 24.09 -6.84 -34.11
N ASN A 338 23.71 -7.68 -33.15
CA ASN A 338 23.27 -9.06 -33.38
C ASN A 338 22.16 -9.35 -32.37
N GLY A 339 20.94 -9.59 -32.85
CA GLY A 339 19.80 -9.92 -31.98
C GLY A 339 20.03 -11.27 -31.31
N GLU A 340 20.73 -11.26 -30.18
CA GLU A 340 20.96 -12.45 -29.37
C GLU A 340 19.63 -12.83 -28.71
N TYR A 341 19.01 -13.90 -29.20
CA TYR A 341 17.78 -14.41 -28.61
C TYR A 341 18.08 -14.90 -27.18
N ILE A 342 17.50 -14.21 -26.20
CA ILE A 342 17.59 -14.58 -24.80
C ILE A 342 16.63 -15.76 -24.55
N ILE A 343 17.18 -16.92 -24.18
CA ILE A 343 16.40 -18.15 -23.93
C ILE A 343 16.48 -18.51 -22.44
N ARG A 344 15.33 -18.91 -21.90
CA ARG A 344 15.18 -19.46 -20.55
C ARG A 344 15.42 -20.96 -20.58
N ARG A 345 16.43 -21.45 -19.85
CA ARG A 345 16.85 -22.86 -19.82
C ARG A 345 16.78 -23.41 -18.40
N PRO A 346 16.25 -24.63 -18.19
CA PRO A 346 16.23 -25.24 -16.86
C PRO A 346 17.65 -25.42 -16.35
N PHE A 347 17.91 -25.00 -15.10
CA PHE A 347 19.24 -25.10 -14.52
C PHE A 347 19.31 -26.05 -13.33
N GLY A 348 18.33 -25.99 -12.43
CA GLY A 348 18.32 -26.85 -11.26
C GLY A 348 17.14 -26.61 -10.35
N VAL A 349 17.03 -27.44 -9.33
CA VAL A 349 15.96 -27.38 -8.33
C VAL A 349 16.55 -27.45 -6.94
N ALA A 350 16.10 -26.55 -6.08
CA ALA A 350 16.30 -26.62 -4.64
C ALA A 350 14.96 -26.92 -3.95
N CYS A 351 14.97 -27.80 -2.95
CA CYS A 351 13.75 -28.16 -2.24
C CYS A 351 14.02 -28.54 -0.78
N LYS A 352 13.14 -28.15 0.14
CA LYS A 352 13.22 -28.51 1.55
C LYS A 352 11.83 -28.64 2.17
N ASP A 353 11.69 -29.66 3.01
CA ASP A 353 10.47 -29.91 3.79
C ASP A 353 10.31 -28.82 4.88
N LEU A 354 9.19 -28.11 4.83
CA LEU A 354 8.81 -27.06 5.77
C LEU A 354 7.93 -27.55 6.92
N THR A 355 7.29 -28.71 6.76
CA THR A 355 6.41 -29.34 7.75
C THR A 355 6.99 -29.35 9.18
N PRO A 356 8.26 -29.73 9.42
CA PRO A 356 8.81 -29.76 10.78
C PRO A 356 9.02 -28.37 11.40
N PHE A 357 9.03 -27.30 10.60
CA PHE A 357 9.21 -25.93 11.09
C PHE A 357 7.86 -25.27 11.39
N ILE A 358 6.87 -25.53 10.53
CA ILE A 358 5.49 -25.07 10.69
C ILE A 358 4.84 -25.68 11.95
N ASN A 359 5.10 -26.96 12.24
CA ASN A 359 4.48 -27.66 13.36
C ASN A 359 5.12 -27.40 14.74
N LYS A 360 6.31 -26.77 14.80
CA LYS A 360 7.08 -26.62 16.05
C LYS A 360 6.71 -25.40 16.88
N SER A 361 6.17 -24.35 16.26
CA SER A 361 5.70 -23.14 16.95
C SER A 361 5.01 -22.22 15.96
N ASP A 362 3.95 -21.57 16.41
CA ASP A 362 3.10 -20.68 15.59
C ASP A 362 3.81 -19.42 15.05
N ASP A 363 4.96 -19.05 15.64
CA ASP A 363 5.79 -17.90 15.27
C ASP A 363 7.24 -18.34 15.01
N PHE A 364 7.44 -19.41 14.22
CA PHE A 364 8.78 -19.91 13.91
C PHE A 364 9.55 -18.90 13.06
N ARG A 365 10.78 -18.56 13.49
CA ARG A 365 11.78 -17.87 12.69
C ARG A 365 13.09 -18.65 12.67
N GLY A 366 13.58 -19.02 11.49
CA GLY A 366 14.82 -19.80 11.40
C GLY A 366 15.50 -19.75 10.03
N ASN A 367 16.81 -19.96 10.05
CA ASN A 367 17.61 -20.12 8.84
C ASN A 367 17.59 -21.58 8.39
N ILE A 368 17.33 -21.79 7.10
CA ILE A 368 17.17 -23.10 6.49
C ILE A 368 18.06 -23.15 5.24
N ASP A 369 18.85 -24.22 5.14
CA ASP A 369 19.62 -24.53 3.94
C ASP A 369 18.81 -25.48 3.05
N LEU A 370 18.49 -25.01 1.84
CA LEU A 370 17.89 -25.79 0.77
C LEU A 370 19.01 -26.46 -0.05
N PRO A 371 19.06 -27.80 -0.12
CA PRO A 371 19.96 -28.49 -1.04
C PRO A 371 19.58 -28.15 -2.49
N PHE A 372 20.57 -27.82 -3.32
CA PHE A 372 20.37 -27.48 -4.72
C PHE A 372 20.99 -28.54 -5.64
N ILE A 373 20.19 -29.05 -6.59
CA ILE A 373 20.63 -30.06 -7.57
C ILE A 373 20.54 -29.46 -8.97
N MET A 374 21.65 -29.55 -9.71
CA MET A 374 21.72 -29.13 -11.10
C MET A 374 21.00 -30.15 -12.01
N CYS A 375 20.18 -29.66 -12.93
CA CYS A 375 19.47 -30.47 -13.92
C CYS A 375 20.32 -30.57 -15.20
N GLU A 376 21.04 -31.68 -15.39
CA GLU A 376 21.85 -31.87 -16.59
C GLU A 376 21.08 -32.56 -17.74
N LYS A 377 20.27 -33.58 -17.42
CA LYS A 377 19.59 -34.43 -18.42
C LYS A 377 18.10 -34.64 -18.15
N GLU A 378 17.59 -34.14 -17.03
CA GLU A 378 16.23 -34.37 -16.57
C GLU A 378 15.43 -33.08 -16.52
N THR A 379 14.11 -33.18 -16.63
CA THR A 379 13.21 -32.05 -16.46
C THR A 379 13.24 -31.56 -15.01
N LEU A 380 12.98 -30.26 -14.79
CA LEU A 380 12.92 -29.67 -13.45
C LEU A 380 11.98 -30.47 -12.53
N ASP A 381 10.80 -30.85 -13.02
CA ASP A 381 9.85 -31.64 -12.24
C ASP A 381 10.32 -33.07 -11.98
N GLY A 382 11.08 -33.67 -12.91
CA GLY A 382 11.72 -34.96 -12.70
C GLY A 382 12.71 -34.91 -11.54
N THR A 383 13.59 -33.90 -11.54
CA THR A 383 14.57 -33.68 -10.47
C THR A 383 13.89 -33.36 -9.13
N LEU A 384 12.83 -32.54 -9.14
CA LEU A 384 12.05 -32.25 -7.95
C LEU A 384 11.46 -33.54 -7.34
N ARG A 385 10.85 -34.39 -8.17
CA ARG A 385 10.27 -35.67 -7.71
C ARG A 385 11.32 -36.57 -7.08
N LYS A 386 12.53 -36.64 -7.65
CA LYS A 386 13.64 -37.39 -7.05
C LYS A 386 14.08 -36.82 -5.70
N LEU A 387 14.13 -35.49 -5.60
CA LEU A 387 14.51 -34.78 -4.38
C LEU A 387 13.49 -35.03 -3.27
N ILE A 388 12.19 -34.98 -3.57
CA ILE A 388 11.10 -35.31 -2.63
C ILE A 388 11.13 -36.79 -2.24
N ALA A 389 11.41 -37.70 -3.19
CA ALA A 389 11.44 -39.14 -2.96
C ALA A 389 12.69 -39.64 -2.21
N ASN A 390 13.65 -38.75 -1.87
CA ASN A 390 14.90 -39.08 -1.19
C ASN A 390 15.72 -40.24 -1.83
N LYS A 391 15.61 -40.44 -3.15
CA LYS A 391 16.35 -41.51 -3.87
C LYS A 391 17.70 -40.98 -4.37
N ASP A 392 18.78 -41.58 -3.89
CA ASP A 392 20.18 -41.47 -4.36
C ASP A 392 20.57 -40.11 -4.94
N ILE A 393 20.43 -39.09 -4.10
CA ILE A 393 21.02 -37.79 -4.37
C ILE A 393 22.48 -37.91 -3.94
N GLY A 394 23.41 -37.83 -4.89
CA GLY A 394 24.85 -37.86 -4.61
C GLY A 394 25.30 -36.70 -3.71
N LYS A 395 26.60 -36.42 -3.67
CA LYS A 395 27.13 -35.32 -2.87
C LYS A 395 26.58 -33.96 -3.35
N ILE A 396 25.84 -33.27 -2.50
CA ILE A 396 25.25 -31.97 -2.79
C ILE A 396 26.25 -30.89 -2.38
N ASP A 397 27.00 -30.37 -3.35
CA ASP A 397 27.99 -29.30 -3.09
C ASP A 397 27.39 -27.89 -3.15
N SER A 398 26.18 -27.73 -3.71
CA SER A 398 25.49 -26.44 -3.86
C SER A 398 24.29 -26.32 -2.93
N LYS A 399 24.14 -25.17 -2.26
CA LYS A 399 23.04 -24.92 -1.32
C LYS A 399 22.57 -23.48 -1.31
N MET A 400 21.30 -23.28 -1.00
CA MET A 400 20.69 -21.97 -0.87
C MET A 400 20.22 -21.74 0.57
N ALA A 401 20.73 -20.69 1.21
CA ALA A 401 20.37 -20.31 2.56
C ALA A 401 19.22 -19.32 2.53
N VAL A 402 18.13 -19.62 3.24
CA VAL A 402 16.96 -18.76 3.37
C VAL A 402 16.57 -18.60 4.83
N THR A 403 15.95 -17.48 5.17
CA THR A 403 15.24 -17.31 6.45
C THR A 403 13.75 -17.47 6.21
N ILE A 404 13.09 -18.24 7.05
CA ILE A 404 11.63 -18.37 7.03
C ILE A 404 11.07 -17.87 8.34
N GLU A 405 10.01 -17.08 8.26
CA GLU A 405 9.24 -16.57 9.39
C GLU A 405 7.75 -16.82 9.16
N VAL A 406 7.11 -17.57 10.06
CA VAL A 406 5.66 -17.84 10.02
C VAL A 406 4.94 -16.74 10.78
N LEU A 407 3.99 -16.08 10.12
CA LEU A 407 3.26 -14.92 10.64
C LEU A 407 1.75 -15.18 10.59
N ARG A 408 1.05 -14.73 11.63
CA ARG A 408 -0.41 -14.87 11.71
C ARG A 408 -1.12 -13.56 11.40
N GLY A 409 -2.30 -13.68 10.84
CA GLY A 409 -3.18 -12.56 10.55
C GLY A 409 -3.33 -12.26 9.07
N ASP A 410 -4.12 -11.25 8.78
CA ASP A 410 -4.22 -10.65 7.45
C ASP A 410 -3.04 -9.69 7.19
N ILE A 411 -2.71 -9.42 5.92
CA ILE A 411 -1.65 -8.53 5.45
C ILE A 411 -1.74 -7.17 6.14
N LYS A 412 -2.95 -6.62 6.32
CA LYS A 412 -3.14 -5.33 7.01
C LYS A 412 -2.73 -5.41 8.48
N GLN A 413 -3.02 -6.52 9.15
CA GLN A 413 -2.65 -6.73 10.56
C GLN A 413 -1.13 -6.90 10.69
N ILE A 414 -0.51 -7.69 9.80
CA ILE A 414 0.94 -7.90 9.81
C ILE A 414 1.69 -6.58 9.58
N LYS A 415 1.17 -5.70 8.70
CA LYS A 415 1.73 -4.36 8.48
C LYS A 415 1.63 -3.47 9.72
N GLU A 416 0.56 -3.58 10.50
CA GLU A 416 0.35 -2.82 11.75
C GLU A 416 1.18 -3.37 12.91
N GLU A 417 1.27 -4.69 13.04
CA GLU A 417 1.90 -5.39 14.17
C GLU A 417 3.42 -5.52 13.99
N PHE A 418 3.90 -5.70 12.76
CA PHE A 418 5.31 -5.78 12.41
C PHE A 418 5.75 -4.70 11.39
N PRO A 419 5.65 -3.39 11.70
CA PRO A 419 6.00 -2.33 10.76
C PRO A 419 7.45 -2.38 10.28
N ARG A 420 8.37 -2.87 11.13
CA ARG A 420 9.79 -3.03 10.78
C ARG A 420 10.03 -4.16 9.77
N LEU A 421 9.18 -5.18 9.78
CA LEU A 421 9.28 -6.33 8.88
C LEU A 421 8.74 -5.97 7.48
N MET A 422 7.72 -5.10 7.45
CA MET A 422 6.97 -4.66 6.27
C MET A 422 7.32 -3.22 5.82
N HIS A 423 8.44 -2.67 6.27
CA HIS A 423 8.83 -1.26 6.05
C HIS A 423 9.02 -0.92 4.56
N THR A 424 9.49 -1.89 3.77
CA THR A 424 9.42 -1.82 2.30
C THR A 424 8.21 -2.62 1.85
N ASN A 425 7.49 -2.20 0.81
CA ASN A 425 6.38 -2.96 0.23
C ASN A 425 6.85 -4.35 -0.23
N VAL A 426 6.82 -5.34 0.67
CA VAL A 426 7.26 -6.71 0.40
C VAL A 426 6.33 -7.32 -0.66
N PRO A 427 6.88 -7.88 -1.75
CA PRO A 427 6.12 -8.63 -2.73
C PRO A 427 5.27 -9.72 -2.08
N VAL A 428 4.04 -9.88 -2.56
CA VAL A 428 3.09 -10.86 -2.06
C VAL A 428 2.90 -11.95 -3.11
N ALA A 429 3.06 -13.21 -2.71
CA ALA A 429 2.68 -14.37 -3.50
C ALA A 429 1.46 -15.01 -2.85
N ARG A 430 0.32 -15.07 -3.56
CA ARG A 430 -0.91 -15.63 -2.98
C ARG A 430 -0.97 -17.14 -3.14
N LYS A 431 -1.80 -17.77 -2.31
CA LYS A 431 -2.28 -19.14 -2.55
C LYS A 431 -2.95 -19.22 -3.92
N MET A 432 -2.66 -20.29 -4.66
CA MET A 432 -3.35 -20.63 -5.90
C MET A 432 -4.81 -21.00 -5.60
N GLY A 433 -5.74 -20.30 -6.26
CA GLY A 433 -7.17 -20.40 -5.95
C GLY A 433 -7.58 -19.58 -4.73
N PHE A 434 -8.84 -19.68 -4.34
CA PHE A 434 -9.38 -18.86 -3.25
C PHE A 434 -9.03 -19.44 -1.87
N PRO A 435 -8.74 -18.59 -0.87
CA PRO A 435 -8.68 -19.03 0.52
C PRO A 435 -10.06 -19.53 0.97
N GLU A 436 -10.08 -20.40 1.99
CA GLU A 436 -11.33 -20.93 2.57
C GLU A 436 -12.21 -19.81 3.17
N VAL A 437 -11.58 -18.71 3.60
CA VAL A 437 -12.26 -17.56 4.19
C VAL A 437 -11.92 -16.32 3.36
N ILE A 438 -12.93 -15.73 2.72
CA ILE A 438 -12.81 -14.44 2.05
C ILE A 438 -13.27 -13.36 3.03
N LEU A 439 -12.39 -12.40 3.33
CA LEU A 439 -12.71 -11.32 4.24
C LEU A 439 -13.56 -10.23 3.55
N PRO A 440 -14.56 -9.65 4.25
CA PRO A 440 -15.38 -8.59 3.67
C PRO A 440 -14.53 -7.35 3.36
N GLY A 441 -14.58 -6.89 2.11
CA GLY A 441 -13.80 -5.75 1.61
C GLY A 441 -12.47 -6.13 0.94
N ASP A 442 -12.14 -7.42 0.84
CA ASP A 442 -11.10 -7.92 -0.04
C ASP A 442 -11.71 -8.30 -1.40
N VAL A 443 -11.29 -7.62 -2.47
CA VAL A 443 -11.78 -7.83 -3.84
C VAL A 443 -10.69 -8.54 -4.63
N ARG A 444 -10.87 -9.83 -4.87
CA ARG A 444 -9.90 -10.69 -5.57
C ARG A 444 -10.45 -11.07 -6.95
N ASN A 445 -9.83 -10.53 -8.01
CA ASN A 445 -10.19 -10.76 -9.42
C ASN A 445 -9.05 -11.48 -10.16
N ASP A 446 -8.56 -12.58 -9.60
CA ASP A 446 -7.41 -13.29 -10.15
C ASP A 446 -7.87 -14.29 -11.24
N LEU A 447 -7.17 -14.30 -12.37
CA LEU A 447 -7.38 -15.25 -13.47
C LEU A 447 -6.12 -16.09 -13.66
N TYR A 448 -6.22 -17.38 -13.37
CA TYR A 448 -5.13 -18.33 -13.61
C TYR A 448 -5.39 -19.11 -14.90
N LEU A 449 -4.46 -19.02 -15.85
CA LEU A 449 -4.48 -19.79 -17.10
C LEU A 449 -3.36 -20.82 -17.08
N THR A 450 -3.70 -22.08 -17.32
CA THR A 450 -2.73 -23.17 -17.44
C THR A 450 -2.89 -23.83 -18.80
N ILE A 451 -1.82 -23.87 -19.58
CA ILE A 451 -1.79 -24.57 -20.87
C ILE A 451 -1.43 -26.04 -20.58
N CYS A 452 -2.40 -26.94 -20.73
CA CYS A 452 -2.24 -28.35 -20.37
C CYS A 452 -1.63 -29.21 -21.48
N SER A 453 -1.97 -28.95 -22.74
CA SER A 453 -1.52 -29.74 -23.89
C SER A 453 -1.59 -28.93 -25.17
N GLY A 454 -0.72 -29.25 -26.13
CA GLY A 454 -0.77 -28.72 -27.49
C GLY A 454 -0.74 -29.87 -28.49
N GLU A 455 -1.65 -29.85 -29.46
CA GLU A 455 -1.64 -30.77 -30.58
C GLU A 455 -0.90 -30.12 -31.76
N PHE A 456 0.16 -30.76 -32.23
CA PHE A 456 0.97 -30.25 -33.34
C PHE A 456 0.71 -31.08 -34.58
N ALA A 457 0.29 -30.43 -35.67
CA ALA A 457 0.14 -31.09 -36.97
C ALA A 457 1.48 -31.72 -37.38
N ARG A 458 1.49 -33.05 -37.60
CA ARG A 458 2.68 -33.80 -38.02
C ARG A 458 3.14 -33.37 -39.41
N ILE A 459 4.05 -32.41 -39.49
CA ILE A 459 4.80 -32.12 -40.72
C ILE A 459 6.02 -33.07 -40.76
N ALA A 460 5.81 -34.25 -41.35
CA ALA A 460 6.73 -35.16 -42.07
C ALA A 460 8.19 -35.42 -41.60
N LYS A 461 8.68 -34.96 -40.44
CA LYS A 461 10.00 -35.35 -39.90
C LYS A 461 9.96 -35.58 -38.38
N THR A 462 10.56 -36.69 -37.97
CA THR A 462 10.57 -37.30 -36.63
C THR A 462 11.57 -36.70 -35.63
N SER A 463 11.96 -35.43 -35.80
CA SER A 463 12.85 -34.76 -34.83
C SER A 463 12.05 -33.81 -33.94
N GLU A 464 12.25 -33.93 -32.63
CA GLU A 464 11.72 -33.05 -31.59
C GLU A 464 11.97 -31.58 -31.96
N LYS A 465 10.92 -30.87 -32.38
CA LYS A 465 11.00 -29.44 -32.67
C LYS A 465 10.87 -28.67 -31.36
N ASN A 466 11.69 -27.65 -31.18
CA ASN A 466 11.42 -26.62 -30.17
C ASN A 466 10.03 -26.05 -30.42
N VAL A 467 9.21 -26.02 -29.38
CA VAL A 467 7.84 -25.51 -29.44
C VAL A 467 7.82 -24.09 -28.90
N GLU A 468 7.38 -23.13 -29.70
CA GLU A 468 7.01 -21.78 -29.24
C GLU A 468 5.48 -21.72 -29.13
N CYS A 469 4.98 -21.46 -27.93
CA CYS A 469 3.57 -21.16 -27.70
C CYS A 469 3.43 -19.67 -27.43
N ARG A 470 2.66 -18.96 -28.26
CA ARG A 470 2.33 -17.55 -28.07
C ARG A 470 0.88 -17.42 -27.63
N CYS A 471 0.66 -17.02 -26.37
CA CYS A 471 -0.66 -16.60 -25.91
C CYS A 471 -0.86 -15.13 -26.31
N VAL A 472 -2.06 -14.78 -26.76
CA VAL A 472 -2.37 -13.43 -27.22
C VAL A 472 -3.74 -13.05 -26.66
N TRP A 473 -3.84 -11.90 -26.00
CA TRP A 473 -5.10 -11.37 -25.47
C TRP A 473 -5.65 -10.25 -26.38
N PRO A 474 -6.58 -10.55 -27.29
CA PRO A 474 -7.18 -9.53 -28.15
C PRO A 474 -8.20 -8.70 -27.36
N MET A 475 -8.12 -7.36 -27.43
CA MET A 475 -9.16 -6.47 -26.87
C MET A 475 -10.37 -6.33 -27.82
N SER A 476 -10.17 -6.53 -29.12
CA SER A 476 -11.22 -6.61 -30.15
C SER A 476 -10.67 -7.31 -31.41
N ARG A 477 -11.49 -7.50 -32.47
CA ARG A 477 -11.20 -8.37 -33.64
C ARG A 477 -9.84 -8.17 -34.31
N ASP A 478 -9.16 -7.03 -34.16
CA ASP A 478 -7.83 -6.80 -34.75
C ASP A 478 -6.86 -5.97 -33.87
N THR A 479 -7.15 -5.79 -32.58
CA THR A 479 -6.29 -5.00 -31.67
C THR A 479 -5.72 -5.87 -30.55
N LEU A 480 -4.40 -6.03 -30.58
CA LEU A 480 -3.64 -6.74 -29.56
C LEU A 480 -3.38 -5.82 -28.36
N CYS A 481 -3.65 -6.28 -27.13
CA CYS A 481 -3.15 -5.61 -25.94
C CYS A 481 -1.62 -5.78 -25.89
N PRO A 482 -0.81 -4.71 -25.90
CA PRO A 482 0.65 -4.84 -25.86
C PRO A 482 1.20 -5.18 -24.47
N VAL A 483 0.35 -5.23 -23.43
CA VAL A 483 0.74 -5.22 -22.01
C VAL A 483 0.26 -6.48 -21.24
N CYS A 484 -0.54 -7.36 -21.86
CA CYS A 484 -1.09 -8.55 -21.20
C CYS A 484 -0.58 -9.85 -21.82
#